data_AF-A0A3R6KY71-F1
#
_entry.id   AF-A0A3R6KY71-F1
#
_cell.length_a   1.000
_cell.length_b   1.000
_cell.length_c   1.000
_cell.angle_alpha   90.00
_cell.angle_beta   90.00
_cell.angle_gamma   90.00
#
_symmetry.space_group_name_H-M   'P 1'
#
loop_
_entity.id
_entity.type
_entity.pdbx_description
1 polymer ?
#
loop_
_entity_poly.entity_id
_entity_poly.type
_entity_poly.pdbx_seq_one_letter_code
_entity_poly.pdbx_strand_id
1 'polypeptide(L)'
;MKIAVTYEGGSIFQHFGKTETFKMYEVEDGKITSMQIVHAGGAGHSALSGFLSEQSANVLICGGIGEGAQEALKEAGIKVISGAAGEVDAAVNAYLAGELESAGTNCDHHHEEGHSCCGQHEETATEEASAEEEHSCGGHCSGCSGCGGAHVPDFEGPNVGKTCRTHYRGTFDDGTQFDSSYDRGEPLEFVCGAGQMIHGYDKAVATMEVGQTINIHLMPEEAYGMPDPRAIFTLEIAQLPGSEDLEVGARAYLTNQYGQPFPVTVTEKTETNITFDANHEMAGKELNFQIELVEVK
;
A
#
# COMPACT_ATOMS: atom_id res chain seq x y z
N MET A 1 -33.26 -16.36 3.68
CA MET A 1 -31.85 -16.48 4.10
C MET A 1 -31.05 -15.33 3.52
N LYS A 2 -30.05 -14.82 4.24
CA LYS A 2 -29.17 -13.75 3.75
C LYS A 2 -27.79 -14.30 3.42
N ILE A 3 -27.29 -14.01 2.23
CA ILE A 3 -25.97 -14.42 1.74
C ILE A 3 -25.14 -13.16 1.57
N ALA A 4 -24.04 -13.06 2.30
CA ALA A 4 -23.04 -12.03 2.13
C ALA A 4 -21.96 -12.54 1.17
N VAL A 5 -21.52 -11.71 0.23
CA VAL A 5 -20.39 -12.02 -0.65
C VAL A 5 -19.43 -10.84 -0.66
N THR A 6 -18.13 -11.11 -0.58
CA THR A 6 -17.13 -10.06 -0.75
C THR A 6 -17.21 -9.48 -2.16
N TYR A 7 -17.25 -8.16 -2.30
CA TYR A 7 -17.47 -7.50 -3.59
C TYR A 7 -16.39 -6.46 -3.85
N GLU A 8 -15.65 -6.63 -4.94
CA GLU A 8 -14.73 -5.62 -5.45
C GLU A 8 -14.84 -5.56 -6.98
N GLY A 9 -15.22 -4.40 -7.52
CA GLY A 9 -15.20 -4.14 -8.96
C GLY A 9 -16.04 -5.08 -9.85
N GLY A 10 -16.97 -5.86 -9.29
CA GLY A 10 -17.78 -6.85 -10.01
C GLY A 10 -17.43 -8.31 -9.71
N SER A 11 -16.30 -8.57 -9.05
CA SER A 11 -15.82 -9.93 -8.74
C SER A 11 -15.69 -10.18 -7.23
N ILE A 12 -15.54 -11.46 -6.87
CA ILE A 12 -15.37 -11.93 -5.49
C ILE A 12 -13.95 -11.64 -5.02
N PHE A 13 -13.84 -10.82 -3.99
CA PHE A 13 -12.55 -10.46 -3.42
C PHE A 13 -11.92 -11.62 -2.65
N GLN A 14 -10.62 -11.82 -2.86
CA GLN A 14 -9.88 -12.96 -2.33
C GLN A 14 -9.38 -12.75 -0.89
N HIS A 15 -9.42 -11.53 -0.34
CA HIS A 15 -8.92 -11.29 1.02
C HIS A 15 -9.99 -10.69 1.94
N PHE A 16 -10.67 -11.54 2.72
CA PHE A 16 -11.74 -11.09 3.61
C PHE A 16 -11.33 -9.91 4.52
N GLY A 17 -10.12 -9.95 5.11
CA GLY A 17 -9.66 -8.90 6.05
C GLY A 17 -9.34 -7.54 5.44
N LYS A 18 -9.33 -7.41 4.10
CA LYS A 18 -9.05 -6.15 3.39
C LYS A 18 -10.25 -5.65 2.58
N THR A 19 -11.36 -6.39 2.56
CA THR A 19 -12.54 -5.94 1.83
C THR A 19 -13.33 -4.95 2.67
N GLU A 20 -13.61 -3.79 2.07
CA GLU A 20 -14.46 -2.78 2.68
C GLU A 20 -15.90 -2.88 2.17
N THR A 21 -16.15 -3.72 1.15
CA THR A 21 -17.45 -3.79 0.47
C THR A 21 -17.98 -5.22 0.39
N PHE A 22 -19.27 -5.36 0.68
CA PHE A 22 -20.00 -6.63 0.66
C PHE A 22 -21.27 -6.49 -0.17
N LYS A 23 -21.53 -7.46 -1.03
CA LYS A 23 -22.81 -7.58 -1.73
C LYS A 23 -23.67 -8.57 -0.96
N MET A 24 -24.73 -8.06 -0.35
CA MET A 24 -25.71 -8.82 0.42
C MET A 24 -26.86 -9.22 -0.48
N TYR A 25 -27.22 -10.50 -0.45
CA TYR A 25 -28.33 -11.08 -1.17
C TYR A 25 -29.36 -11.60 -0.18
N GLU A 26 -30.62 -11.23 -0.38
CA GLU A 26 -31.74 -11.86 0.31
C GLU A 26 -32.32 -12.92 -0.61
N VAL A 27 -32.44 -14.14 -0.10
CA VAL A 27 -32.96 -15.29 -0.83
C VAL A 27 -34.17 -15.85 -0.09
N GLU A 28 -35.30 -15.95 -0.80
CA GLU A 28 -36.52 -16.61 -0.35
C GLU A 28 -36.89 -17.71 -1.37
N ASP A 29 -37.22 -18.92 -0.89
CA ASP A 29 -37.57 -20.08 -1.73
C ASP A 29 -36.59 -20.39 -2.88
N GLY A 30 -35.28 -20.20 -2.64
CA GLY A 30 -34.22 -20.46 -3.62
C GLY A 30 -34.08 -19.40 -4.72
N LYS A 31 -34.75 -18.24 -4.59
CA LYS A 31 -34.64 -17.11 -5.52
C LYS A 31 -34.15 -15.86 -4.80
N ILE A 32 -33.25 -15.12 -5.45
CA ILE A 32 -32.76 -13.83 -4.97
C ILE A 32 -33.90 -12.82 -5.09
N THR A 33 -34.36 -12.29 -3.96
CA THR A 33 -35.43 -11.27 -3.87
C THR A 33 -34.88 -9.86 -3.77
N SER A 34 -33.69 -9.70 -3.19
CA SER A 34 -33.03 -8.40 -3.05
C SER A 34 -31.51 -8.55 -3.14
N MET A 35 -30.85 -7.53 -3.72
CA MET A 35 -29.40 -7.38 -3.73
C MET A 35 -29.05 -5.96 -3.31
N GLN A 36 -28.19 -5.83 -2.30
CA GLN A 36 -27.72 -4.54 -1.83
C GLN A 36 -26.21 -4.59 -1.61
N ILE A 37 -25.52 -3.53 -2.00
CA ILE A 37 -24.09 -3.37 -1.74
C ILE A 37 -23.96 -2.55 -0.47
N VAL A 38 -23.22 -3.09 0.50
CA VAL A 38 -23.00 -2.46 1.80
C VAL A 38 -21.51 -2.30 2.04
N HIS A 39 -21.12 -1.14 2.55
CA HIS A 39 -19.74 -0.83 2.85
C HIS A 39 -19.51 -1.02 4.36
N ALA A 40 -18.65 -1.97 4.71
CA ALA A 40 -18.19 -2.16 6.07
C ALA A 40 -17.00 -1.22 6.26
N GLY A 41 -17.26 0.01 6.72
CA GLY A 41 -16.28 1.09 6.86
C GLY A 41 -15.22 0.86 7.95
N GLY A 42 -14.62 -0.32 8.03
CA GLY A 42 -13.58 -0.66 8.99
C GLY A 42 -12.71 -1.83 8.53
N ALA A 43 -11.39 -1.63 8.52
CA ALA A 43 -10.41 -2.67 8.25
C ALA A 43 -10.18 -3.53 9.51
N GLY A 44 -10.36 -4.85 9.40
CA GLY A 44 -10.01 -5.81 10.45
C GLY A 44 -11.01 -6.96 10.65
N HIS A 45 -10.51 -8.14 11.01
CA HIS A 45 -11.29 -9.37 11.13
C HIS A 45 -12.37 -9.35 12.24
N SER A 46 -12.16 -8.57 13.31
CA SER A 46 -13.12 -8.40 14.42
C SER A 46 -14.28 -7.46 14.07
N ALA A 47 -14.03 -6.39 13.33
CA ALA A 47 -15.06 -5.43 12.93
C ALA A 47 -16.01 -6.02 11.87
N LEU A 48 -15.46 -6.78 10.91
CA LEU A 48 -16.23 -7.37 9.82
C LEU A 48 -17.15 -8.51 10.28
N SER A 49 -16.72 -9.30 11.26
CA SER A 49 -17.53 -10.38 11.85
C SER A 49 -18.69 -9.82 12.69
N GLY A 50 -18.46 -8.76 13.46
CA GLY A 50 -19.51 -8.02 14.16
C GLY A 50 -20.53 -7.42 13.19
N PHE A 51 -20.05 -6.77 12.13
CA PHE A 51 -20.91 -6.19 11.10
C PHE A 51 -21.79 -7.23 10.38
N LEU A 52 -21.23 -8.38 9.99
CA LEU A 52 -21.99 -9.45 9.35
C LEU A 52 -23.04 -10.08 10.28
N SER A 53 -22.73 -10.12 11.58
CA SER A 53 -23.67 -10.56 12.62
C SER A 53 -24.82 -9.56 12.78
N GLU A 54 -24.53 -8.24 12.80
CA GLU A 54 -25.54 -7.19 12.82
C GLU A 54 -26.46 -7.25 11.59
N GLN A 55 -25.90 -7.51 10.41
CA GLN A 55 -26.66 -7.65 9.17
C GLN A 55 -27.42 -8.98 9.06
N SER A 56 -27.33 -9.85 10.08
CA SER A 56 -27.99 -11.17 10.12
C SER A 56 -27.67 -12.04 8.90
N ALA A 57 -26.42 -12.03 8.46
CA ALA A 57 -25.97 -12.89 7.35
C ALA A 57 -26.01 -14.36 7.79
N ASN A 58 -26.63 -15.24 7.00
CA ASN A 58 -26.62 -16.69 7.27
C ASN A 58 -25.43 -17.38 6.62
N VAL A 59 -24.96 -16.86 5.49
CA VAL A 59 -23.90 -17.45 4.68
C VAL A 59 -22.96 -16.35 4.23
N LEU A 60 -21.66 -16.59 4.30
CA LEU A 60 -20.63 -15.72 3.74
C LEU A 60 -19.88 -16.48 2.64
N ILE A 61 -19.77 -15.90 1.45
CA ILE A 61 -18.95 -16.41 0.35
C ILE A 61 -17.75 -15.47 0.18
N CYS A 62 -16.55 -16.04 0.20
CA CYS A 62 -15.30 -15.29 0.05
C CYS A 62 -14.24 -16.16 -0.64
N GLY A 63 -13.20 -15.53 -1.20
CA GLY A 63 -12.06 -16.27 -1.74
C GLY A 63 -11.19 -16.85 -0.62
N GLY A 64 -10.49 -15.99 0.11
CA GLY A 64 -9.63 -16.35 1.22
C GLY A 64 -10.09 -15.70 2.53
N ILE A 65 -10.10 -16.51 3.59
CA ILE A 65 -10.39 -16.08 4.95
C ILE A 65 -9.30 -16.61 5.89
N GLY A 66 -8.87 -15.78 6.84
CA GLY A 66 -7.96 -16.21 7.90
C GLY A 66 -8.67 -17.07 8.95
N GLU A 67 -7.94 -17.97 9.58
CA GLU A 67 -8.46 -18.93 10.57
C GLU A 67 -9.23 -18.26 11.70
N GLY A 68 -8.68 -17.18 12.28
CA GLY A 68 -9.34 -16.43 13.36
C GLY A 68 -10.66 -15.77 12.94
N ALA A 69 -10.82 -15.40 11.67
CA ALA A 69 -12.07 -14.84 11.15
C ALA A 69 -13.10 -15.93 10.85
N GLN A 70 -12.65 -17.09 10.38
CA GLN A 70 -13.51 -18.26 10.16
C GLN A 70 -14.10 -18.75 11.49
N GLU A 71 -13.31 -18.77 12.56
CA GLU A 71 -13.77 -19.14 13.90
C GLU A 71 -14.78 -18.13 14.45
N ALA A 72 -14.48 -16.82 14.39
CA ALA A 72 -15.39 -15.77 14.84
C ALA A 72 -16.74 -15.78 14.10
N LEU A 73 -16.74 -16.03 12.79
CA LEU A 73 -17.98 -16.14 12.00
C LEU A 73 -18.75 -17.42 12.30
N LYS A 74 -18.05 -18.51 12.61
CA LYS A 74 -18.66 -19.78 13.02
C LYS A 74 -19.31 -19.65 14.40
N GLU A 75 -18.68 -18.93 15.34
CA GLU A 75 -19.28 -18.59 16.64
C GLU A 75 -20.51 -17.69 16.48
N ALA A 76 -20.49 -16.76 15.52
CA ALA A 76 -21.65 -15.96 15.15
C ALA A 76 -22.77 -16.75 14.42
N GLY A 77 -22.56 -18.05 14.13
CA GLY A 77 -23.53 -18.90 13.46
C GLY A 77 -23.63 -18.67 11.94
N ILE A 78 -22.63 -18.04 11.33
CA ILE A 78 -22.59 -17.72 9.90
C ILE A 78 -21.83 -18.84 9.17
N LYS A 79 -22.46 -19.44 8.14
CA LYS A 79 -21.81 -20.47 7.32
C LYS A 79 -20.84 -19.83 6.33
N VAL A 80 -19.54 -20.01 6.54
CA VAL A 80 -18.50 -19.49 5.64
C VAL A 80 -18.18 -20.49 4.53
N ILE A 81 -18.18 -20.02 3.29
CA ILE A 81 -17.71 -20.72 2.10
C ILE A 81 -16.46 -19.98 1.61
N SER A 82 -15.30 -20.62 1.78
CA SER A 82 -14.02 -20.15 1.26
C SER A 82 -13.67 -20.87 -0.05
N GLY A 83 -12.82 -20.23 -0.85
CA GLY A 83 -12.35 -20.71 -2.14
C GLY A 83 -13.16 -20.23 -3.35
N ALA A 84 -14.10 -19.29 -3.17
CA ALA A 84 -14.87 -18.74 -4.28
C ALA A 84 -14.07 -17.68 -5.04
N ALA A 85 -13.94 -17.83 -6.36
CA ALA A 85 -13.30 -16.86 -7.24
C ALA A 85 -14.15 -16.62 -8.48
N GLY A 86 -14.12 -15.39 -9.01
CA GLY A 86 -14.87 -14.98 -10.20
C GLY A 86 -16.08 -14.08 -9.88
N GLU A 87 -17.09 -14.14 -10.73
CA GLU A 87 -18.28 -13.28 -10.68
C GLU A 87 -19.16 -13.58 -9.44
N VAL A 88 -19.61 -12.51 -8.78
CA VAL A 88 -20.37 -12.61 -7.52
C VAL A 88 -21.71 -13.31 -7.73
N ASP A 89 -22.41 -12.97 -8.82
CA ASP A 89 -23.72 -13.56 -9.12
C ASP A 89 -23.59 -15.05 -9.51
N ALA A 90 -22.48 -15.44 -10.15
CA ALA A 90 -22.22 -16.83 -10.50
C ALA A 90 -21.99 -17.69 -9.24
N ALA A 91 -21.24 -17.19 -8.26
CA ALA A 91 -20.99 -17.93 -7.03
C ALA A 91 -22.24 -18.09 -6.15
N VAL A 92 -23.10 -17.08 -6.08
CA VAL A 92 -24.38 -17.21 -5.36
C VAL A 92 -25.27 -18.25 -6.03
N ASN A 93 -25.35 -18.26 -7.36
CA ASN A 93 -26.10 -19.27 -8.09
C ASN A 93 -25.52 -20.68 -7.89
N ALA A 94 -24.19 -20.84 -7.91
CA ALA A 94 -23.51 -22.10 -7.62
C ALA A 94 -23.80 -22.60 -6.18
N TYR A 95 -23.86 -21.68 -5.22
CA TYR A 95 -24.25 -21.99 -3.85
C TYR A 95 -25.71 -22.44 -3.74
N LEU A 96 -26.63 -21.76 -4.42
CA LEU A 96 -28.05 -22.15 -4.47
C LEU A 96 -28.28 -23.49 -5.20
N ALA A 97 -27.43 -23.81 -6.18
CA ALA A 97 -27.42 -25.10 -6.86
C ALA A 97 -26.82 -26.24 -6.00
N GLY A 98 -26.18 -25.92 -4.88
CA GLY A 98 -25.52 -26.89 -4.01
C GLY A 98 -24.15 -27.36 -4.51
N GLU A 99 -23.57 -26.69 -5.51
CA GLU A 99 -22.28 -27.04 -6.13
C GLU A 99 -21.08 -26.39 -5.41
N LEU A 100 -21.34 -25.37 -4.57
CA LEU A 100 -20.31 -24.63 -3.84
C LEU A 100 -20.13 -25.20 -2.42
N GLU A 101 -19.25 -26.18 -2.28
CA GLU A 101 -18.77 -26.66 -0.97
C GLU A 101 -17.52 -25.89 -0.54
N SER A 102 -17.40 -25.61 0.76
CA SER A 102 -16.25 -24.87 1.31
C SER A 102 -14.97 -25.63 1.01
N ALA A 103 -14.07 -25.03 0.24
CA ALA A 103 -12.82 -25.67 -0.16
C ALA A 103 -11.86 -25.87 1.03
N GLY A 104 -12.19 -25.33 2.22
CA GLY A 104 -11.35 -25.48 3.39
C GLY A 104 -9.93 -24.96 3.16
N THR A 105 -9.76 -24.02 2.22
CA THR A 105 -8.52 -23.29 1.99
C THR A 105 -8.28 -22.40 3.20
N ASN A 106 -7.79 -23.02 4.28
CA ASN A 106 -7.11 -22.34 5.35
C ASN A 106 -5.83 -21.81 4.74
N CYS A 107 -5.69 -20.50 4.65
CA CYS A 107 -4.38 -19.94 4.38
C CYS A 107 -3.55 -20.20 5.64
N ASP A 108 -2.68 -21.22 5.60
CA ASP A 108 -1.69 -21.51 6.63
C ASP A 108 -0.85 -20.24 6.88
N HIS A 109 -1.24 -19.47 7.88
CA HIS A 109 -0.45 -18.38 8.42
C HIS A 109 -0.41 -18.60 9.93
N HIS A 110 0.67 -19.24 10.36
CA HIS A 110 1.01 -19.51 11.75
C HIS A 110 0.75 -18.30 12.67
N HIS A 111 -0.20 -18.45 13.60
CA HIS A 111 -0.27 -17.64 14.82
C HIS A 111 0.58 -18.32 15.89
N GLU A 112 1.61 -17.63 16.39
CA GLU A 112 2.08 -17.84 17.77
C GLU A 112 1.86 -16.53 18.53
N GLU A 113 0.73 -16.43 19.24
CA GLU A 113 0.68 -15.62 20.45
C GLU A 113 1.04 -16.51 21.65
N GLY A 114 2.11 -16.15 22.33
CA GLY A 114 2.56 -16.77 23.57
C GLY A 114 3.09 -15.72 24.53
N HIS A 115 2.24 -14.80 24.97
CA HIS A 115 2.55 -14.00 26.15
C HIS A 115 2.62 -14.90 27.39
N SER A 116 3.83 -15.21 27.82
CA SER A 116 4.11 -15.66 29.20
C SER A 116 5.05 -14.66 29.86
N CYS A 117 4.50 -13.99 30.86
CA CYS A 117 5.16 -13.08 31.78
C CYS A 117 6.29 -13.78 32.56
N CYS A 118 7.45 -13.12 32.78
CA CYS A 118 8.23 -13.07 34.03
C CYS A 118 9.67 -12.59 33.81
N GLY A 119 10.14 -11.69 34.70
CA GLY A 119 11.55 -11.69 35.14
C GLY A 119 12.37 -10.44 34.85
N GLN A 120 12.43 -9.55 35.84
CA GLN A 120 13.54 -8.61 36.05
C GLN A 120 14.90 -9.35 36.07
N HIS A 121 15.98 -8.73 35.61
CA HIS A 121 17.15 -8.47 36.47
C HIS A 121 18.17 -7.51 35.84
N GLU A 122 18.68 -6.66 36.73
CA GLU A 122 19.75 -5.68 36.59
C GLU A 122 21.14 -6.28 36.33
N GLU A 123 22.04 -5.41 35.84
CA GLU A 123 23.48 -5.23 36.11
C GLU A 123 24.35 -6.45 36.52
N THR A 124 25.51 -6.62 35.87
CA THR A 124 26.85 -6.36 36.47
C THR A 124 27.99 -6.87 35.59
N ALA A 125 29.10 -6.12 35.64
CA ALA A 125 30.39 -6.40 35.01
C ALA A 125 31.19 -7.53 35.71
N THR A 126 32.09 -8.17 34.97
CA THR A 126 33.45 -8.66 35.37
C THR A 126 34.06 -9.33 34.13
N GLU A 127 35.02 -8.73 33.44
CA GLU A 127 36.49 -8.75 33.64
C GLU A 127 37.20 -10.13 33.52
N GLU A 128 38.08 -10.16 32.51
CA GLU A 128 39.41 -10.80 32.41
C GLU A 128 39.62 -12.07 31.55
N ALA A 129 40.26 -11.81 30.39
CA ALA A 129 41.45 -12.47 29.78
C ALA A 129 41.35 -13.93 29.28
N SER A 130 41.90 -14.34 28.14
CA SER A 130 42.72 -13.73 27.08
C SER A 130 42.91 -14.79 25.97
N ALA A 131 43.00 -14.37 24.70
CA ALA A 131 43.88 -14.94 23.66
C ALA A 131 43.51 -14.42 22.26
N GLU A 132 44.27 -13.44 21.82
CA GLU A 132 44.57 -13.05 20.43
C GLU A 132 44.36 -14.12 19.33
N GLU A 133 43.50 -13.80 18.36
CA GLU A 133 43.79 -13.88 16.91
C GLU A 133 42.96 -12.81 16.18
N GLU A 134 43.64 -11.79 15.65
CA GLU A 134 43.03 -10.74 14.83
C GLU A 134 42.76 -11.26 13.41
N HIS A 135 41.54 -11.73 13.19
CA HIS A 135 40.94 -11.75 11.86
C HIS A 135 39.76 -10.79 11.82
N SER A 136 40.05 -9.58 11.34
CA SER A 136 39.08 -8.61 10.85
C SER A 136 38.29 -9.23 9.68
N CYS A 137 37.19 -9.91 9.99
CA CYS A 137 36.13 -10.13 9.02
C CYS A 137 35.15 -8.97 9.09
N GLY A 138 35.26 -8.05 8.12
CA GLY A 138 34.19 -7.13 7.77
C GLY A 138 32.94 -7.95 7.43
N GLY A 139 32.03 -8.04 8.38
CA GLY A 139 30.73 -8.68 8.25
C GLY A 139 29.72 -7.83 9.00
N HIS A 140 29.31 -6.74 8.38
CA HIS A 140 28.22 -5.89 8.84
C HIS A 140 26.92 -6.72 8.76
N CYS A 141 26.64 -7.51 9.80
CA CYS A 141 25.32 -8.11 10.03
C CYS A 141 24.41 -7.07 10.69
N SER A 142 24.19 -5.97 9.99
CA SER A 142 23.18 -4.97 10.36
C SER A 142 21.89 -5.30 9.62
N GLY A 143 20.91 -5.76 10.39
CA GLY A 143 19.50 -5.47 10.10
C GLY A 143 18.81 -6.43 9.14
N CYS A 144 18.29 -7.50 9.71
CA CYS A 144 17.08 -8.15 9.20
C CYS A 144 15.94 -7.11 9.14
N SER A 145 15.71 -6.54 7.95
CA SER A 145 14.44 -5.92 7.54
C SER A 145 13.76 -6.95 6.63
N GLY A 146 12.80 -7.77 7.05
CA GLY A 146 11.65 -7.38 7.87
C GLY A 146 10.67 -6.60 7.00
N CYS A 147 9.85 -7.34 6.22
CA CYS A 147 8.64 -6.85 5.53
C CYS A 147 8.81 -5.71 4.52
N GLY A 148 9.42 -6.01 3.37
CA GLY A 148 9.12 -5.31 2.12
C GLY A 148 8.39 -6.28 1.21
N GLY A 149 7.11 -6.08 0.93
CA GLY A 149 6.49 -6.76 -0.20
C GLY A 149 7.39 -6.52 -1.40
N ALA A 150 7.91 -7.58 -2.01
CA ALA A 150 8.60 -7.43 -3.27
C ALA A 150 7.56 -6.83 -4.22
N HIS A 151 7.69 -5.53 -4.48
CA HIS A 151 7.00 -4.90 -5.59
C HIS A 151 7.46 -5.70 -6.79
N VAL A 152 6.58 -6.56 -7.30
CA VAL A 152 6.86 -7.29 -8.54
C VAL A 152 6.79 -6.21 -9.59
N PRO A 153 7.91 -5.82 -10.22
CA PRO A 153 7.86 -4.79 -11.23
C PRO A 153 6.95 -5.28 -12.36
N ASP A 154 6.01 -4.44 -12.81
CA ASP A 154 5.11 -4.77 -13.92
C ASP A 154 5.83 -4.81 -15.29
N PHE A 155 7.16 -4.73 -15.28
CA PHE A 155 8.03 -4.71 -16.45
C PHE A 155 9.25 -5.62 -16.24
N GLU A 156 9.65 -6.30 -17.32
CA GLU A 156 10.83 -7.15 -17.36
C GLU A 156 11.95 -6.44 -18.13
N GLY A 157 13.20 -6.62 -17.67
CA GLY A 157 14.36 -6.05 -18.35
C GLY A 157 15.69 -6.52 -17.78
N PRO A 158 16.79 -6.43 -18.53
CA PRO A 158 18.12 -6.89 -18.10
C PRO A 158 18.65 -6.20 -16.83
N ASN A 159 18.11 -5.02 -16.50
CA ASN A 159 18.55 -4.23 -15.35
C ASN A 159 17.60 -4.33 -14.13
N VAL A 160 16.47 -5.01 -14.26
CA VAL A 160 15.49 -5.14 -13.17
C VAL A 160 16.12 -5.92 -11.99
N GLY A 161 15.98 -5.37 -10.78
CA GLY A 161 16.57 -5.90 -9.55
C GLY A 161 18.07 -5.62 -9.37
N LYS A 162 18.70 -4.89 -10.30
CA LYS A 162 20.11 -4.49 -10.22
C LYS A 162 20.26 -3.05 -9.75
N THR A 163 21.41 -2.75 -9.17
CA THR A 163 21.73 -1.39 -8.74
C THR A 163 22.25 -0.61 -9.95
N CYS A 164 21.47 0.37 -10.39
CA CYS A 164 21.77 1.21 -11.54
C CYS A 164 22.26 2.58 -11.08
N ARG A 165 23.30 3.09 -11.74
CA ARG A 165 23.78 4.47 -11.58
C ARG A 165 23.47 5.24 -12.85
N THR A 166 22.65 6.27 -12.73
CA THR A 166 22.20 7.05 -13.88
C THR A 166 22.43 8.53 -13.67
N HIS A 167 22.87 9.20 -14.72
CA HIS A 167 22.64 10.63 -14.83
C HIS A 167 21.27 10.88 -15.45
N TYR A 168 20.58 11.90 -14.95
CA TYR A 168 19.34 12.38 -15.53
C TYR A 168 19.26 13.90 -15.53
N ARG A 169 18.40 14.38 -16.44
CA ARG A 169 17.92 15.75 -16.51
C ARG A 169 16.41 15.73 -16.73
N GLY A 170 15.68 16.28 -15.76
CA GLY A 170 14.22 16.41 -15.78
C GLY A 170 13.78 17.81 -16.20
N THR A 171 12.94 17.88 -17.24
CA THR A 171 12.35 19.13 -17.73
C THR A 171 10.84 19.00 -17.89
N PHE A 172 10.10 20.07 -17.72
CA PHE A 172 8.69 20.16 -18.12
C PHE A 172 8.58 20.35 -19.65
N ASP A 173 7.36 20.26 -20.20
CA ASP A 173 7.11 20.47 -21.65
C ASP A 173 7.40 21.90 -22.13
N ASP A 174 7.39 22.88 -21.24
CA ASP A 174 7.80 24.25 -21.53
C ASP A 174 9.33 24.40 -21.66
N GLY A 175 10.09 23.32 -21.41
CA GLY A 175 11.55 23.28 -21.40
C GLY A 175 12.19 23.73 -20.08
N THR A 176 11.39 24.10 -19.07
CA THR A 176 11.88 24.48 -17.74
C THR A 176 12.45 23.25 -17.04
N GLN A 177 13.71 23.33 -16.61
CA GLN A 177 14.37 22.28 -15.84
C GLN A 177 13.92 22.34 -14.38
N PHE A 178 13.43 21.22 -13.85
CA PHE A 178 13.05 21.11 -12.43
C PHE A 178 14.10 20.38 -11.60
N ASP A 179 14.82 19.43 -12.22
CA ASP A 179 15.84 18.64 -11.52
C ASP A 179 16.90 18.12 -12.49
N SER A 180 18.12 17.98 -12.01
CA SER A 180 19.27 17.51 -12.79
C SER A 180 20.32 16.91 -11.87
N SER A 181 20.67 15.66 -12.14
CA SER A 181 21.81 15.01 -11.48
C SER A 181 23.16 15.64 -11.88
N TYR A 182 23.25 16.23 -13.08
CA TYR A 182 24.48 16.88 -13.54
C TYR A 182 24.82 18.10 -12.70
N ASP A 183 23.79 18.82 -12.23
CA ASP A 183 23.96 20.00 -11.38
C ASP A 183 24.49 19.62 -9.99
N ARG A 184 24.17 18.41 -9.53
CA ARG A 184 24.71 17.82 -8.29
C ARG A 184 26.10 17.20 -8.46
N GLY A 185 26.53 16.95 -9.70
CA GLY A 185 27.84 16.37 -10.03
C GLY A 185 28.00 14.88 -9.70
N GLU A 186 26.95 14.22 -9.20
CA GLU A 186 26.98 12.81 -8.81
C GLU A 186 25.80 12.05 -9.46
N PRO A 187 26.04 10.84 -10.01
CA PRO A 187 24.98 10.02 -10.59
C PRO A 187 24.05 9.50 -9.49
N LEU A 188 22.77 9.38 -9.81
CA LEU A 188 21.77 8.81 -8.92
C LEU A 188 21.94 7.29 -8.90
N GLU A 189 22.15 6.71 -7.71
CA GLU A 189 22.19 5.25 -7.49
C GLU A 189 20.85 4.79 -6.93
N PHE A 190 20.21 3.83 -7.61
CA PHE A 190 18.93 3.25 -7.20
C PHE A 190 18.81 1.80 -7.68
N VAL A 191 17.89 1.03 -7.10
CA VAL A 191 17.60 -0.34 -7.54
C VAL A 191 16.45 -0.30 -8.54
N CYS A 192 16.71 -0.69 -9.80
CA CYS A 192 15.70 -0.65 -10.86
C CYS A 192 14.58 -1.66 -10.56
N GLY A 193 13.33 -1.19 -10.54
CA GLY A 193 12.16 -2.02 -10.26
C GLY A 193 11.87 -2.24 -8.78
N ALA A 194 12.63 -1.60 -7.87
CA ALA A 194 12.34 -1.62 -6.44
C ALA A 194 11.25 -0.61 -6.01
N GLY A 195 10.72 0.18 -6.96
CA GLY A 195 9.72 1.21 -6.66
C GLY A 195 10.30 2.44 -5.93
N GLN A 196 11.63 2.62 -5.98
CA GLN A 196 12.30 3.79 -5.42
C GLN A 196 12.19 5.02 -6.35
N MET A 197 11.97 4.77 -7.64
CA MET A 197 11.80 5.79 -8.67
C MET A 197 10.38 5.73 -9.24
N ILE A 198 10.00 6.78 -9.96
CA ILE A 198 8.73 6.81 -10.68
C ILE A 198 8.65 5.66 -11.71
N HIS A 199 7.45 5.11 -11.88
CA HIS A 199 7.24 3.88 -12.67
C HIS A 199 7.82 3.97 -14.09
N GLY A 200 7.57 5.08 -14.78
CA GLY A 200 8.07 5.30 -16.13
C GLY A 200 9.60 5.42 -16.21
N TYR A 201 10.25 5.89 -15.15
CA TYR A 201 11.71 5.98 -15.07
C TYR A 201 12.32 4.58 -14.91
N ASP A 202 11.80 3.78 -13.97
CA ASP A 202 12.27 2.41 -13.79
C ASP A 202 12.07 1.57 -15.07
N LYS A 203 10.90 1.66 -15.70
CA LYS A 203 10.59 0.98 -16.97
C LYS A 203 11.55 1.37 -18.10
N ALA A 204 11.94 2.64 -18.17
CA ALA A 204 12.89 3.11 -19.15
C ALA A 204 14.28 2.51 -18.89
N VAL A 205 14.78 2.61 -17.66
CA VAL A 205 16.12 2.10 -17.30
C VAL A 205 16.19 0.57 -17.36
N ALA A 206 15.08 -0.13 -17.13
CA ALA A 206 15.00 -1.58 -17.20
C ALA A 206 15.52 -2.16 -18.52
N THR A 207 15.34 -1.45 -19.63
CA THR A 207 15.68 -1.89 -20.99
C THR A 207 16.93 -1.21 -21.57
N MET A 208 17.58 -0.31 -20.83
CA MET A 208 18.77 0.43 -21.29
C MET A 208 20.05 -0.41 -21.26
N GLU A 209 20.96 -0.09 -22.17
CA GLU A 209 22.34 -0.57 -22.12
C GLU A 209 23.25 0.41 -21.36
N VAL A 210 24.30 -0.11 -20.72
CA VAL A 210 25.29 0.72 -20.02
C VAL A 210 25.99 1.65 -21.01
N GLY A 211 26.02 2.95 -20.73
CA GLY A 211 26.53 4.01 -21.59
C GLY A 211 25.48 4.59 -22.56
N GLN A 212 24.25 4.07 -22.56
CA GLN A 212 23.18 4.58 -23.40
C GLN A 212 22.54 5.83 -22.78
N THR A 213 22.18 6.80 -23.62
CA THR A 213 21.33 7.93 -23.26
C THR A 213 20.00 7.81 -24.01
N ILE A 214 18.89 7.90 -23.29
CA ILE A 214 17.53 7.93 -23.85
C ILE A 214 16.80 9.18 -23.37
N ASN A 215 15.80 9.61 -24.14
CA ASN A 215 14.87 10.65 -23.73
C ASN A 215 13.48 10.02 -23.67
N ILE A 216 12.84 10.13 -22.52
CA ILE A 216 11.49 9.64 -22.30
C ILE A 216 10.59 10.81 -21.95
N HIS A 217 9.35 10.71 -22.39
CA HIS A 217 8.28 11.62 -22.03
C HIS A 217 7.27 10.82 -21.21
N LEU A 218 7.08 11.22 -19.96
CA LEU A 218 6.26 10.51 -18.99
C LEU A 218 4.98 11.31 -18.73
N MET A 219 3.86 10.64 -18.98
CA MET A 219 2.54 11.11 -18.56
C MET A 219 2.44 11.14 -17.04
N PRO A 220 1.54 11.95 -16.44
CA PRO A 220 1.39 12.02 -14.99
C PRO A 220 1.19 10.64 -14.34
N GLU A 221 0.43 9.76 -14.97
CA GLU A 221 0.14 8.40 -14.53
C GLU A 221 1.40 7.52 -14.38
N GLU A 222 2.42 7.72 -15.22
CA GLU A 222 3.70 7.00 -15.16
C GLU A 222 4.76 7.74 -14.32
N ALA A 223 4.44 8.95 -13.84
CA ALA A 223 5.33 9.81 -13.06
C ALA A 223 4.87 9.95 -11.60
N TYR A 224 4.26 11.09 -11.26
CA TYR A 224 3.82 11.42 -9.89
C TYR A 224 2.31 11.25 -9.66
N GLY A 225 1.63 10.60 -10.59
CA GLY A 225 0.18 10.41 -10.58
C GLY A 225 -0.61 11.67 -10.95
N MET A 226 -1.92 11.52 -10.99
CA MET A 226 -2.86 12.64 -11.06
C MET A 226 -3.02 13.26 -9.66
N PRO A 227 -3.25 14.58 -9.58
CA PRO A 227 -3.54 15.21 -8.29
C PRO A 227 -4.78 14.57 -7.68
N ASP A 228 -4.68 14.10 -6.44
CA ASP A 228 -5.82 13.56 -5.71
C ASP A 228 -6.58 14.72 -5.05
N PRO A 229 -7.87 14.94 -5.40
CA PRO A 229 -8.68 15.95 -4.75
C PRO A 229 -8.87 15.71 -3.25
N ARG A 230 -8.69 14.46 -2.77
CA ARG A 230 -8.77 14.09 -1.35
C ARG A 230 -7.50 14.44 -0.57
N ALA A 231 -6.39 14.67 -1.25
CA ALA A 231 -5.17 15.20 -0.65
C ALA A 231 -5.24 16.72 -0.45
N ILE A 232 -6.30 17.37 -0.94
CA ILE A 232 -6.66 18.74 -0.62
C ILE A 232 -7.65 18.71 0.54
N PHE A 233 -7.27 19.28 1.68
CA PHE A 233 -8.11 19.30 2.87
C PHE A 233 -8.04 20.66 3.57
N THR A 234 -9.14 21.03 4.22
CA THR A 234 -9.29 22.29 4.92
C THR A 234 -9.28 22.05 6.43
N LEU A 235 -8.45 22.80 7.14
CA LEU A 235 -8.35 22.77 8.60
C LEU A 235 -8.72 24.13 9.18
N GLU A 236 -9.23 24.12 10.40
CA GLU A 236 -9.47 25.36 11.15
C GLU A 236 -8.15 25.90 11.70
N ILE A 237 -7.94 27.21 11.58
CA ILE A 237 -6.75 27.91 12.12
C ILE A 237 -6.61 27.66 13.62
N ALA A 238 -7.73 27.54 14.34
CA ALA A 238 -7.77 27.22 15.77
C ALA A 238 -7.15 25.86 16.14
N GLN A 239 -7.14 24.89 15.21
CA GLN A 239 -6.56 23.57 15.40
C GLN A 239 -5.06 23.53 15.07
N LEU A 240 -4.52 24.61 14.52
CA LEU A 240 -3.14 24.72 14.06
C LEU A 240 -2.42 25.88 14.75
N PRO A 241 -1.82 25.64 15.94
CA PRO A 241 -0.96 26.63 16.57
C PRO A 241 0.22 26.97 15.63
N GLY A 242 0.35 28.25 15.25
CA GLY A 242 1.36 28.72 14.28
C GLY A 242 0.83 28.95 12.85
N SER A 243 -0.46 28.75 12.60
CA SER A 243 -1.08 29.05 11.29
C SER A 243 -1.24 30.55 10.99
N GLU A 244 -1.01 31.41 11.98
CA GLU A 244 -1.02 32.88 11.80
C GLU A 244 0.06 33.32 10.81
N ASP A 245 1.24 32.69 10.83
CA ASP A 245 2.39 33.02 9.98
C ASP A 245 2.35 32.35 8.59
N LEU A 246 1.38 31.47 8.33
CA LEU A 246 1.27 30.78 7.04
C LEU A 246 0.63 31.68 6.00
N GLU A 247 1.33 31.92 4.89
CA GLU A 247 0.79 32.65 3.73
C GLU A 247 0.32 31.69 2.63
N VAL A 248 -0.56 32.15 1.74
CA VAL A 248 -0.96 31.39 0.56
C VAL A 248 0.26 31.15 -0.33
N GLY A 249 0.51 29.88 -0.66
CA GLY A 249 1.70 29.42 -1.37
C GLY A 249 2.86 29.00 -0.46
N ALA A 250 2.75 29.17 0.87
CA ALA A 250 3.77 28.71 1.79
C ALA A 250 3.78 27.18 1.89
N ARG A 251 4.99 26.61 2.01
CA ARG A 251 5.19 25.17 2.30
C ARG A 251 5.28 24.99 3.80
N ALA A 252 4.47 24.10 4.34
CA ALA A 252 4.43 23.75 5.76
C ALA A 252 4.59 22.24 5.94
N TYR A 253 4.93 21.81 7.16
CA TYR A 253 4.92 20.40 7.53
C TYR A 253 3.79 20.17 8.53
N LEU A 254 2.83 19.34 8.16
CA LEU A 254 1.77 18.90 9.06
C LEU A 254 2.13 17.52 9.61
N THR A 255 1.60 17.20 10.78
CA THR A 255 1.83 15.90 11.42
C THR A 255 0.58 15.05 11.24
N ASN A 256 0.73 13.82 10.72
CA ASN A 256 -0.39 12.89 10.59
C ASN A 256 -0.76 12.28 11.96
N GLN A 257 -1.83 11.48 12.01
CA GLN A 257 -2.28 10.79 13.23
C GLN A 257 -1.22 9.85 13.86
N TYR A 258 -0.21 9.46 13.10
CA TYR A 258 0.89 8.61 13.53
C TYR A 258 2.14 9.39 13.97
N GLY A 259 2.07 10.73 14.04
CA GLY A 259 3.20 11.57 14.44
C GLY A 259 4.23 11.81 13.33
N GLN A 260 3.97 11.39 12.09
CA GLN A 260 4.90 11.58 10.98
C GLN A 260 4.65 12.94 10.31
N PRO A 261 5.69 13.78 10.16
CA PRO A 261 5.58 15.02 9.42
C PRO A 261 5.46 14.72 7.92
N PHE A 262 4.50 15.36 7.25
CA PHE A 262 4.34 15.34 5.81
C PHE A 262 4.27 16.77 5.27
N PRO A 263 4.94 17.06 4.14
CA PRO A 263 4.92 18.38 3.55
C PRO A 263 3.55 18.68 2.93
N VAL A 264 3.09 19.91 3.09
CA VAL A 264 1.88 20.44 2.47
C VAL A 264 2.11 21.85 1.96
N THR A 265 1.33 22.27 0.98
CA THR A 265 1.34 23.63 0.44
C THR A 265 0.01 24.31 0.76
N VAL A 266 0.05 25.55 1.24
CA VAL A 266 -1.16 26.34 1.50
C VAL A 266 -1.73 26.83 0.17
N THR A 267 -2.92 26.36 -0.20
CA THR A 267 -3.59 26.82 -1.44
C THR A 267 -4.55 27.97 -1.19
N GLU A 268 -5.16 28.02 -0.01
CA GLU A 268 -6.10 29.06 0.36
C GLU A 268 -6.04 29.32 1.86
N LYS A 269 -6.19 30.58 2.26
CA LYS A 269 -6.29 30.98 3.67
C LYS A 269 -7.42 31.99 3.81
N THR A 270 -8.31 31.71 4.74
CA THR A 270 -9.41 32.60 5.16
C THR A 270 -9.22 32.98 6.64
N GLU A 271 -10.11 33.80 7.20
CA GLU A 271 -10.02 34.24 8.60
C GLU A 271 -10.22 33.07 9.60
N THR A 272 -10.92 32.02 9.21
CA THR A 272 -11.26 30.87 10.08
C THR A 272 -10.63 29.56 9.64
N ASN A 273 -10.44 29.38 8.33
CA ASN A 273 -10.03 28.12 7.71
C ASN A 273 -8.80 28.30 6.82
N ILE A 274 -7.97 27.27 6.74
CA ILE A 274 -6.81 27.18 5.86
C ILE A 274 -6.87 25.87 5.07
N THR A 275 -6.69 25.96 3.76
CA THR A 275 -6.70 24.81 2.84
C THR A 275 -5.27 24.42 2.52
N PHE A 276 -4.97 23.15 2.72
CA PHE A 276 -3.69 22.55 2.43
C PHE A 276 -3.83 21.58 1.26
N ASP A 277 -2.80 21.55 0.43
CA ASP A 277 -2.61 20.58 -0.62
C ASP A 277 -1.40 19.71 -0.27
N ALA A 278 -1.66 18.43 -0.05
CA ALA A 278 -0.64 17.42 0.20
C ALA A 278 -0.18 16.71 -1.08
N ASN A 279 -0.66 17.12 -2.26
CA ASN A 279 -0.20 16.57 -3.53
C ASN A 279 1.27 16.96 -3.78
N HIS A 280 1.98 16.09 -4.50
CA HIS A 280 3.31 16.40 -4.98
C HIS A 280 3.25 17.56 -5.99
N GLU A 281 4.22 18.49 -5.97
CA GLU A 281 4.25 19.67 -6.88
C GLU A 281 4.26 19.31 -8.38
N MET A 282 4.61 18.05 -8.66
CA MET A 282 4.75 17.46 -9.99
C MET A 282 3.57 16.54 -10.36
N ALA A 283 2.62 16.30 -9.44
CA ALA A 283 1.43 15.54 -9.74
C ALA A 283 0.59 16.26 -10.81
N GLY A 284 0.09 15.52 -11.79
CA GLY A 284 -0.69 16.05 -12.91
C GLY A 284 0.12 16.75 -14.00
N LYS A 285 1.45 16.78 -13.92
CA LYS A 285 2.32 17.38 -14.95
C LYS A 285 3.00 16.31 -15.79
N GLU A 286 3.08 16.58 -17.08
CA GLU A 286 3.89 15.80 -18.03
C GLU A 286 5.37 16.13 -17.84
N LEU A 287 6.21 15.10 -17.69
CA LEU A 287 7.63 15.24 -17.37
C LEU A 287 8.49 14.61 -18.46
N ASN A 288 9.47 15.35 -18.93
CA ASN A 288 10.49 14.86 -19.84
C ASN A 288 11.76 14.52 -19.06
N PHE A 289 12.27 13.32 -19.25
CA PHE A 289 13.53 12.89 -18.66
C PHE A 289 14.51 12.48 -19.74
N GLN A 290 15.69 13.09 -19.72
CA GLN A 290 16.87 12.56 -20.37
C GLN A 290 17.61 11.70 -19.35
N ILE A 291 17.81 10.43 -19.64
CA ILE A 291 18.45 9.46 -18.74
C ILE A 291 19.66 8.87 -19.44
N GLU A 292 20.79 8.85 -18.74
CA GLU A 292 22.05 8.25 -19.15
C GLU A 292 22.43 7.19 -18.12
N LEU A 293 22.52 5.93 -18.56
CA LEU A 293 22.92 4.83 -17.70
C LEU A 293 24.45 4.75 -17.65
N VAL A 294 25.05 5.01 -16.50
CA VAL A 294 26.50 5.05 -16.33
C VAL A 294 27.06 3.69 -15.96
N GLU A 295 26.39 2.99 -15.04
CA GLU A 295 26.88 1.73 -14.47
C GLU A 295 25.71 0.87 -13.98
N VAL A 296 25.84 -0.45 -14.06
CA VAL A 296 24.90 -1.42 -13.47
C VAL A 296 25.71 -2.44 -12.68
N LYS A 297 25.31 -2.71 -11.44
CA LYS A 297 25.92 -3.68 -10.52
C LYS A 297 24.99 -4.84 -10.24
#